data_AF-A0A453NF27-F1
#
_entry.id   AF-A0A453NF27-F1
#
_cell.length_a   1.000
_cell.length_b   1.000
_cell.length_c   1.000
_cell.angle_alpha   90.00
_cell.angle_beta   90.00
_cell.angle_gamma   90.00
#
_symmetry.space_group_name_H-M   'P 1'
#
loop_
_entity.id
_entity.type
_entity.pdbx_description
1 polymer ?
#
loop_
_entity_poly.entity_id
_entity_poly.type
_entity_poly.pdbx_seq_one_letter_code
_entity_poly.pdbx_strand_id
1 'polypeptide(L)'
;AIEGCCDGNVLLQNFSLEQLAVYNPLTRALDLIPVPPDKIFEGARGDAKYLGCYILSSEEGGEPLRLVYTCHDKSRARAAIFSSESREWQIFPWSEAVTPLPEDEHWLKVGTMVNGFVYWIHTNEAYILVLNTATLHFSQMDLPPTLVARDLIFRVGETKDDS
;
A
#
# COMPACT_ATOMS: atom_id res chain seq x y z
N ALA A 1 6.74 12.72 4.86
CA ALA A 1 6.11 11.79 5.79
C ALA A 1 6.89 10.48 5.81
N ILE A 2 6.75 9.71 6.89
CA ILE A 2 7.19 8.31 6.92
C ILE A 2 6.00 7.48 6.45
N GLU A 3 6.17 6.71 5.37
CA GLU A 3 5.10 5.89 4.79
C GLU A 3 5.11 4.47 5.38
N GLY A 4 6.27 3.98 5.83
CA GLY A 4 6.39 2.66 6.45
C GLY A 4 7.84 2.27 6.73
N CYS A 5 8.03 1.09 7.32
CA CYS A 5 9.35 0.50 7.53
C CYS A 5 9.32 -1.01 7.32
N CYS A 6 10.42 -1.57 6.81
CA CYS A 6 10.62 -3.01 6.65
C CYS A 6 12.11 -3.33 6.69
N ASP A 7 12.50 -4.39 7.39
CA ASP A 7 13.88 -4.90 7.45
C ASP A 7 14.95 -3.83 7.75
N GLY A 8 14.64 -2.95 8.70
CA GLY A 8 15.53 -1.85 9.12
C GLY A 8 15.61 -0.68 8.15
N ASN A 9 14.82 -0.68 7.07
CA ASN A 9 14.69 0.44 6.14
C ASN A 9 13.39 1.21 6.41
N VAL A 10 13.42 2.52 6.14
CA VAL A 10 12.30 3.45 6.31
C VAL A 10 11.97 4.08 4.98
N LEU A 11 10.70 4.02 4.57
CA LEU A 11 10.21 4.69 3.37
C LEU A 11 9.81 6.12 3.70
N LEU A 12 10.41 7.06 3.00
CA LEU A 12 10.21 8.49 3.16
C LEU A 12 9.59 9.05 1.89
N GLN A 13 8.52 9.82 2.04
CA GLN A 13 7.89 10.53 0.93
C GLN A 13 7.86 12.04 1.22
N ASN A 14 8.34 12.83 0.27
CA ASN A 14 8.21 14.28 0.30
C ASN A 14 7.20 14.70 -0.76
N PHE A 15 5.98 15.03 -0.32
CA PHE A 15 4.91 15.45 -1.22
C PHE A 15 5.18 16.79 -1.89
N SER A 16 5.89 17.71 -1.24
CA SER A 16 6.17 19.05 -1.79
C SER A 16 7.22 19.02 -2.91
N LEU A 17 8.16 18.07 -2.83
CA LEU A 17 9.20 17.88 -3.84
C LEU A 17 8.92 16.68 -4.74
N GLU A 18 7.79 16.00 -4.54
CA GLU A 18 7.43 14.74 -5.22
C GLU A 18 8.57 13.72 -5.18
N GLN A 19 9.23 13.54 -4.03
CA GLN A 19 10.36 12.61 -3.89
C GLN A 19 9.97 11.41 -3.06
N LEU A 20 10.48 10.24 -3.46
CA LEU A 20 10.42 9.01 -2.71
C LEU A 20 11.85 8.56 -2.39
N ALA A 21 12.09 8.12 -1.16
CA ALA A 21 13.41 7.65 -0.76
C ALA A 21 13.29 6.52 0.25
N VAL A 22 14.23 5.58 0.21
CA VAL A 22 14.42 4.58 1.25
C VAL A 22 15.66 4.93 2.05
N TYR A 23 15.48 5.07 3.35
CA TYR A 23 16.54 5.41 4.28
C TYR A 23 16.84 4.23 5.21
N ASN A 24 18.11 3.87 5.32
CA ASN A 24 18.59 2.90 6.29
C ASN A 24 19.24 3.64 7.47
N PRO A 25 18.62 3.71 8.66
CA PRO A 25 19.16 4.46 9.79
C PRO A 25 20.47 3.89 10.35
N LEU A 26 20.71 2.59 10.19
CA LEU A 26 21.90 1.91 10.71
C LEU A 26 23.14 2.26 9.89
N THR A 27 23.03 2.18 8.56
CA THR A 27 24.13 2.52 7.64
C THR A 27 24.16 4.00 7.26
N ARG A 28 23.09 4.74 7.58
CA ARG A 28 22.83 6.13 7.15
C ARG A 28 22.81 6.28 5.62
N ALA A 29 22.56 5.18 4.90
CA ALA A 29 22.39 5.21 3.46
C ALA A 29 21.00 5.75 3.12
N LEU A 30 20.95 6.63 2.12
CA LEU A 30 19.73 7.15 1.53
C LEU A 30 19.70 6.77 0.05
N ASP A 31 18.72 5.99 -0.35
CA ASP A 31 18.47 5.66 -1.75
C ASP A 31 17.25 6.45 -2.25
N LEU A 32 17.48 7.34 -3.22
CA LEU A 32 16.42 8.09 -3.87
C LEU A 32 15.73 7.18 -4.88
N ILE A 33 14.42 7.04 -4.79
CA ILE A 33 13.63 6.20 -5.69
C ILE A 33 13.01 7.10 -6.76
N PRO A 34 13.06 6.70 -8.05
CA PRO A 34 12.33 7.44 -9.07
C PRO A 34 10.85 7.47 -8.72
N VAL A 35 10.21 8.60 -8.98
CA VAL A 35 8.76 8.74 -8.79
C VAL A 35 8.03 7.76 -9.72
N PRO A 36 6.95 7.12 -9.28
CA PRO A 36 6.10 6.34 -10.18
C PRO A 36 5.64 7.21 -11.35
N PRO A 37 5.66 6.70 -12.59
CA PRO A 37 5.24 7.48 -13.74
C PRO A 37 3.75 7.79 -13.70
N ASP A 38 3.34 8.96 -14.19
CA ASP A 38 1.92 9.38 -14.30
C ASP A 38 1.03 8.35 -15.02
N LYS A 39 1.66 7.54 -15.88
CA LYS A 39 1.02 6.40 -16.57
C LYS A 39 0.33 5.43 -15.63
N ILE A 40 0.69 5.38 -14.35
CA ILE A 40 -0.02 4.57 -13.37
C ILE A 40 -1.50 4.96 -13.25
N PHE A 41 -1.86 6.21 -13.56
CA PHE A 41 -3.24 6.69 -13.53
C PHE A 41 -3.96 6.56 -14.89
N GLU A 42 -3.30 6.13 -15.96
CA GLU A 42 -3.92 6.00 -17.28
C GLU A 42 -5.09 5.01 -17.26
N GLY A 43 -6.21 5.40 -17.89
CA GLY A 43 -7.43 4.59 -17.94
C GLY A 43 -8.24 4.56 -16.63
N ALA A 44 -7.94 5.45 -15.68
CA ALA A 44 -8.77 5.68 -14.50
C ALA A 44 -10.18 6.13 -14.86
N ARG A 45 -11.16 5.71 -14.05
CA ARG A 45 -12.55 6.18 -14.16
C ARG A 45 -12.75 7.36 -13.22
N GLY A 46 -12.67 8.57 -13.78
CA GLY A 46 -12.67 9.81 -12.99
C GLY A 46 -11.31 10.06 -12.34
N ASP A 47 -11.33 10.76 -11.21
CA ASP A 47 -10.10 11.11 -10.50
C ASP A 47 -9.47 9.89 -9.86
N ALA A 48 -8.16 9.73 -10.08
CA ALA A 48 -7.37 8.69 -9.45
C ALA A 48 -6.51 9.28 -8.34
N LYS A 49 -6.36 8.52 -7.26
CA LYS A 49 -5.70 8.98 -6.04
C LYS A 49 -4.65 7.98 -5.58
N TYR A 50 -3.58 8.53 -5.02
CA TYR A 50 -2.57 7.76 -4.31
C TYR A 50 -3.20 7.04 -3.12
N LEU A 51 -2.88 5.77 -2.97
CA LEU A 51 -3.42 4.92 -1.92
C LEU A 51 -2.36 4.50 -0.89
N GLY A 52 -1.09 4.44 -1.28
CA GLY A 52 0.01 4.06 -0.41
C GLY A 52 1.21 3.51 -1.17
N CYS A 53 2.37 3.54 -0.53
CA CYS A 53 3.60 2.94 -1.00
C CYS A 53 4.26 2.16 0.14
N TYR A 54 4.73 0.95 -0.16
CA TYR A 54 5.17 0.00 0.85
C TYR A 54 6.45 -0.71 0.40
N ILE A 55 7.36 -0.95 1.36
CA ILE A 55 8.56 -1.75 1.13
C ILE A 55 8.19 -3.22 1.17
N LEU A 56 8.54 -4.00 0.14
CA LEU A 56 8.37 -5.44 0.14
C LEU A 56 9.56 -6.10 0.84
N SER A 57 9.28 -6.92 1.85
CA SER A 57 10.31 -7.71 2.53
C SER A 57 10.90 -8.75 1.57
N SER A 58 12.19 -9.05 1.75
CA SER A 58 12.87 -10.16 1.07
C SER A 58 13.06 -11.29 2.08
N GLU A 59 12.48 -12.46 1.79
CA GLU A 59 12.62 -13.64 2.67
C GLU A 59 14.02 -14.24 2.60
N GLU A 60 14.66 -14.17 1.43
CA GLU A 60 15.99 -14.71 1.15
C GLU A 60 16.96 -13.53 0.94
N GLY A 61 17.57 -13.06 2.03
CA GLY A 61 18.43 -11.89 2.02
C GLY A 61 19.41 -11.87 0.83
N GLY A 62 19.42 -10.74 0.10
CA GLY A 62 20.19 -10.57 -1.13
C GLY A 62 19.35 -10.20 -2.35
N GLU A 63 18.02 -10.28 -2.27
CA GLU A 63 17.18 -9.76 -3.34
C GLU A 63 17.22 -8.23 -3.42
N PRO A 64 17.02 -7.65 -4.61
CA PRO A 64 16.88 -6.21 -4.76
C PRO A 64 15.70 -5.69 -3.94
N LEU A 65 15.86 -4.48 -3.40
CA LEU A 65 14.79 -3.73 -2.76
C LEU A 65 13.63 -3.59 -3.74
N ARG A 66 12.44 -3.99 -3.31
CA ARG A 66 11.21 -3.83 -4.08
C ARG A 66 10.23 -2.97 -3.32
N LEU A 67 9.52 -2.11 -4.04
CA LEU A 67 8.45 -1.29 -3.49
C LEU A 67 7.17 -1.56 -4.27
N VAL A 68 6.05 -1.53 -3.57
CA VAL A 68 4.73 -1.49 -4.20
C VAL A 68 4.15 -0.10 -4.01
N TYR A 69 3.77 0.54 -5.12
CA TYR A 69 3.00 1.78 -5.12
C TYR A 69 1.58 1.45 -5.57
N THR A 70 0.60 2.04 -4.89
CA THR A 70 -0.81 1.75 -5.11
C THR A 70 -1.61 3.02 -5.31
N CYS A 71 -2.62 2.93 -6.16
CA CYS A 71 -3.61 3.97 -6.39
C CYS A 71 -5.00 3.35 -6.57
N HIS A 72 -6.02 4.20 -6.50
CA HIS A 72 -7.39 3.82 -6.83
C HIS A 72 -8.09 4.89 -7.66
N ASP A 73 -9.09 4.47 -8.42
CA ASP A 73 -10.09 5.37 -9.01
C ASP A 73 -11.40 5.28 -8.20
N LYS A 74 -12.54 5.64 -8.80
CA LYS A 74 -13.87 5.60 -8.16
C LYS A 74 -14.30 4.20 -7.66
N SER A 75 -13.72 3.12 -8.15
CA SER A 75 -14.16 1.76 -7.80
C SER A 75 -13.12 0.66 -8.00
N ARG A 76 -11.96 0.97 -8.58
CA ARG A 76 -10.90 0.01 -8.89
C ARG A 76 -9.60 0.47 -8.24
N ALA A 77 -8.71 -0.47 -8.00
CA ALA A 77 -7.36 -0.21 -7.54
C ALA A 77 -6.34 -0.68 -8.58
N ARG A 78 -5.12 -0.17 -8.47
CA ARG A 78 -3.99 -0.56 -9.31
C ARG A 78 -2.71 -0.50 -8.50
N ALA A 79 -1.77 -1.36 -8.86
CA ALA A 79 -0.44 -1.39 -8.29
C ALA A 79 0.64 -1.20 -9.37
N ALA A 80 1.78 -0.68 -8.95
CA ALA A 80 3.03 -0.73 -9.68
C ALA A 80 4.15 -1.23 -8.76
N ILE A 81 5.08 -1.99 -9.31
CA ILE A 81 6.25 -2.49 -8.59
C ILE A 81 7.50 -1.78 -9.07
N PHE A 82 8.27 -1.28 -8.12
CA PHE A 82 9.64 -0.83 -8.34
C PHE A 82 10.63 -1.94 -7.94
N SER A 83 11.72 -2.07 -8.69
CA SER A 83 12.88 -2.88 -8.31
C SER A 83 14.14 -2.02 -8.31
N SER A 84 14.96 -2.13 -7.27
CA SER A 84 16.25 -1.41 -7.20
C SER A 84 17.26 -1.92 -8.21
N GLU A 85 17.08 -3.14 -8.75
CA GLU A 85 17.97 -3.72 -9.77
C GLU A 85 17.79 -3.02 -11.12
N SER A 86 16.55 -2.96 -11.63
CA SER A 86 16.25 -2.30 -12.90
C SER A 86 16.11 -0.79 -12.74
N ARG A 87 15.79 -0.31 -11.53
CA ARG A 87 15.43 1.08 -11.24
C ARG A 87 14.19 1.56 -12.01
N GLU A 88 13.33 0.63 -12.42
CA GLU A 88 12.11 0.90 -13.19
C GLU A 88 10.85 0.52 -12.43
N TRP A 89 9.75 1.18 -12.79
CA TRP A 89 8.40 0.86 -12.33
C TRP A 89 7.67 0.01 -13.36
N GLN A 90 7.19 -1.16 -12.94
CA GLN A 90 6.29 -2.01 -13.72
C GLN A 90 4.85 -1.76 -13.27
N ILE A 91 4.01 -1.23 -14.16
CA ILE A 91 2.59 -0.95 -13.88
C ILE A 91 1.74 -2.17 -14.23
N PHE A 92 0.83 -2.53 -13.34
CA PHE A 92 -0.12 -3.63 -13.55
C PHE A 92 -1.49 -3.12 -14.01
N PRO A 93 -2.33 -3.98 -14.60
CA PRO A 93 -3.70 -3.61 -14.97
C PRO A 93 -4.51 -3.09 -13.78
N TRP A 94 -5.59 -2.33 -14.08
CA TRP A 94 -6.59 -2.02 -13.08
C TRP A 94 -7.26 -3.30 -12.60
N SER A 95 -7.61 -3.36 -11.31
CA SER A 95 -8.44 -4.42 -10.75
C SER A 95 -9.85 -4.41 -11.36
N GLU A 96 -10.61 -5.44 -11.05
CA GLU A 96 -12.06 -5.38 -11.20
C GLU A 96 -12.66 -4.31 -10.30
N ALA A 97 -13.85 -3.83 -10.67
CA ALA A 97 -14.58 -2.87 -9.86
C ALA A 97 -15.12 -3.57 -8.60
N VAL A 98 -14.92 -2.94 -7.45
CA VAL A 98 -15.42 -3.43 -6.17
C VAL A 98 -16.96 -3.40 -6.12
N THR A 99 -17.53 -4.34 -5.36
CA THR A 99 -18.97 -4.42 -5.09
C THR A 99 -19.23 -4.47 -3.58
N PRO A 100 -20.17 -3.68 -3.02
CA PRO A 100 -20.94 -2.64 -3.69
C PRO A 100 -20.05 -1.50 -4.22
N LEU A 101 -20.55 -0.76 -5.22
CA LEU A 101 -19.83 0.40 -5.74
C LEU A 101 -19.71 1.49 -4.67
N PRO A 102 -18.57 2.17 -4.57
CA PRO A 102 -18.45 3.28 -3.63
C PRO A 102 -19.26 4.49 -4.06
N GLU A 103 -19.79 5.22 -3.09
CA GLU A 103 -20.54 6.46 -3.31
C GLU A 103 -19.61 7.69 -3.38
N ASP A 104 -18.47 7.64 -2.68
CA ASP A 104 -17.48 8.70 -2.61
C ASP A 104 -16.16 8.27 -3.29
N GLU A 105 -15.43 9.24 -3.82
CA GLU A 105 -14.11 9.03 -4.39
C GLU A 105 -13.02 8.76 -3.35
N HIS A 106 -13.23 9.05 -2.06
CA HIS A 106 -12.36 8.72 -0.93
C HIS A 106 -12.88 7.49 -0.18
N TRP A 107 -13.11 6.40 -0.90
CA TRP A 107 -13.78 5.22 -0.35
C TRP A 107 -12.88 4.28 0.46
N LEU A 108 -11.57 4.57 0.57
CA LEU A 108 -10.62 3.79 1.34
C LEU A 108 -9.97 4.61 2.45
N LYS A 109 -9.89 4.03 3.65
CA LYS A 109 -9.04 4.50 4.75
C LYS A 109 -7.57 4.18 4.45
N VAL A 110 -6.64 4.73 5.25
CA VAL A 110 -5.19 4.47 5.14
C VAL A 110 -4.90 2.97 5.22
N GLY A 111 -4.02 2.49 4.34
CA GLY A 111 -3.67 1.08 4.24
C GLY A 111 -2.68 0.61 5.30
N THR A 112 -2.75 -0.67 5.63
CA THR A 112 -1.78 -1.34 6.50
C THR A 112 -1.23 -2.56 5.80
N MET A 113 0.10 -2.69 5.76
CA MET A 113 0.76 -3.88 5.24
C MET A 113 1.05 -4.88 6.37
N VAL A 114 0.65 -6.13 6.18
CA VAL A 114 0.86 -7.25 7.12
C VAL A 114 1.18 -8.51 6.31
N ASN A 115 2.31 -9.17 6.59
CA ASN A 115 2.70 -10.47 6.04
C ASN A 115 2.57 -10.60 4.50
N GLY A 116 3.01 -9.59 3.74
CA GLY A 116 2.92 -9.61 2.27
C GLY A 116 1.53 -9.32 1.71
N PHE A 117 0.62 -8.80 2.53
CA PHE A 117 -0.68 -8.30 2.11
C PHE A 117 -0.83 -6.85 2.54
N VAL A 118 -1.53 -6.06 1.73
CA VAL A 118 -1.95 -4.70 2.11
C VAL A 118 -3.47 -4.66 2.23
N TYR A 119 -3.95 -4.11 3.33
CA TYR A 119 -5.37 -4.04 3.68
C TYR A 119 -5.81 -2.59 3.75
N TRP A 120 -6.92 -2.26 3.07
CA TRP A 120 -7.60 -0.98 3.16
C TRP A 120 -9.06 -1.19 3.54
N ILE A 121 -9.50 -0.54 4.61
CA ILE A 121 -10.89 -0.62 5.07
C ILE A 121 -11.72 0.40 4.27
N HIS A 122 -12.87 -0.04 3.74
CA HIS A 122 -13.83 0.88 3.12
C HIS A 122 -14.28 1.94 4.14
N THR A 123 -14.47 3.20 3.73
CA THR A 123 -14.80 4.28 4.68
C THR A 123 -16.08 4.05 5.47
N ASN A 124 -17.11 3.50 4.81
CA ASN A 124 -18.36 3.08 5.45
C ASN A 124 -18.34 1.62 5.96
N GLU A 125 -17.16 0.99 6.07
CA GLU A 125 -17.00 -0.34 6.66
C GLU A 125 -17.83 -1.44 5.97
N ALA A 126 -18.01 -1.30 4.65
CA ALA A 126 -18.73 -2.26 3.83
C ALA A 126 -17.89 -3.51 3.52
N TYR A 127 -16.59 -3.33 3.29
CA TYR A 127 -15.64 -4.40 2.99
C TYR A 127 -14.20 -3.94 3.27
N ILE A 128 -13.25 -4.87 3.15
CA ILE A 128 -11.81 -4.61 3.12
C ILE A 128 -11.30 -4.94 1.72
N LEU A 129 -10.57 -4.00 1.11
CA LEU A 129 -9.79 -4.27 -0.09
C LEU A 129 -8.44 -4.86 0.33
N VAL A 130 -8.04 -5.95 -0.30
CA VAL A 130 -6.79 -6.67 -0.01
C VAL A 130 -5.95 -6.75 -1.28
N LEU A 131 -4.69 -6.37 -1.19
CA LEU A 131 -3.67 -6.65 -2.21
C LEU A 131 -2.73 -7.74 -1.71
N ASN A 132 -2.64 -8.86 -2.42
CA ASN A 132 -1.53 -9.80 -2.26
C ASN A 132 -0.30 -9.25 -2.99
N THR A 133 0.78 -8.94 -2.29
CA THR A 133 1.96 -8.30 -2.91
C THR A 133 2.85 -9.25 -3.67
N ALA A 134 2.74 -10.57 -3.46
CA ALA A 134 3.46 -11.57 -4.22
C ALA A 134 2.84 -11.82 -5.59
N THR A 135 1.50 -11.83 -5.67
CA THR A 135 0.77 -12.07 -6.93
C THR A 135 0.25 -10.80 -7.58
N LEU A 136 0.26 -9.68 -6.86
CA LEU A 136 -0.29 -8.38 -7.26
C LEU A 136 -1.77 -8.44 -7.62
N HIS A 137 -2.48 -9.33 -6.94
CA HIS A 137 -3.91 -9.55 -7.14
C HIS A 137 -4.70 -8.82 -6.05
N PHE A 138 -5.69 -8.05 -6.48
CA PHE A 138 -6.65 -7.41 -5.58
C PHE A 138 -7.85 -8.32 -5.32
N SER A 139 -8.32 -8.35 -4.09
CA SER A 139 -9.54 -9.08 -3.70
C SER A 139 -10.32 -8.29 -2.67
N GLN A 140 -11.62 -8.57 -2.57
CA GLN A 140 -12.46 -8.03 -1.51
C GLN A 140 -12.66 -9.08 -0.43
N MET A 141 -12.62 -8.63 0.82
CA MET A 141 -12.90 -9.43 2.00
C MET A 141 -14.03 -8.77 2.78
N ASP A 142 -15.01 -9.56 3.20
CA ASP A 142 -16.07 -9.06 4.08
C ASP A 142 -15.49 -8.69 5.45
N LEU A 143 -16.01 -7.62 6.04
CA LEU A 143 -15.66 -7.25 7.41
C LEU A 143 -16.29 -8.26 8.38
N PRO A 144 -15.50 -8.87 9.28
CA PRO A 144 -16.04 -9.68 10.36
C PRO A 144 -17.12 -8.90 11.13
N PRO A 145 -18.30 -9.50 11.41
CA PRO A 145 -19.42 -8.81 12.06
C PRO A 145 -19.07 -8.17 13.41
N THR A 146 -18.05 -8.67 14.09
CA THR A 146 -17.56 -8.13 15.38
C THR A 146 -16.82 -6.80 15.25
N LEU A 147 -16.35 -6.44 14.06
CA LEU A 147 -15.66 -5.17 13.78
C LEU A 147 -16.63 -4.07 13.34
N VAL A 148 -17.70 -4.43 12.63
CA VAL A 148 -18.74 -3.50 12.12
C VAL A 148 -19.50 -2.79 13.26
N ALA A 149 -19.51 -3.36 14.46
CA ALA A 149 -20.25 -2.83 15.61
C ALA A 149 -19.40 -1.96 16.56
N ARG A 150 -18.13 -1.67 16.22
CA ARG A 150 -17.20 -1.02 17.15
C ARG A 150 -16.40 0.06 16.44
N ASP A 151 -16.80 1.31 16.64
CA ASP A 151 -15.99 2.54 16.55
C ASP A 151 -14.77 2.46 17.50
N LEU A 152 -13.88 1.48 17.32
CA LEU A 152 -12.76 1.23 18.22
C LEU A 152 -11.45 1.19 17.46
N ILE A 153 -10.75 2.30 17.60
CA ILE A 153 -9.35 2.40 18.04
C ILE A 153 -8.80 1.03 18.49
N PHE A 154 -8.24 0.27 17.56
CA PHE A 154 -7.35 -0.83 17.89
C PHE A 154 -6.03 -0.60 17.19
N ARG A 155 -5.10 0.00 17.95
CA ARG A 155 -3.68 -0.05 17.64
C ARG A 155 -3.24 -1.49 17.95
N VAL A 156 -3.02 -2.29 16.92
CA VAL A 156 -2.46 -3.63 17.07
C VAL A 156 -0.99 -3.47 17.48
N GLY A 157 -0.65 -3.96 18.67
CA GLY A 157 0.73 -4.00 19.14
C GLY A 157 0.91 -3.89 20.65
N GLU A 158 0.18 -4.66 21.45
CA GLU A 158 0.63 -5.00 22.81
C GLU A 158 0.34 -6.48 23.05
N THR A 159 1.37 -7.32 22.87
CA THR A 159 1.40 -8.65 23.49
C THR A 159 1.66 -8.45 24.97
N LYS A 160 0.73 -8.88 25.82
CA LYS A 160 1.01 -9.07 27.23
C LYS A 160 1.98 -10.24 27.35
N ASP A 161 3.17 -9.96 27.89
CA ASP A 161 3.99 -10.99 28.50
C ASP A 161 3.30 -11.40 29.81
N ASP A 162 2.93 -12.68 29.88
CA ASP A 162 2.47 -13.33 31.09
C ASP A 162 3.64 -13.47 32.08
N SER A 163 3.43 -13.00 33.31
CA SER A 163 4.16 -13.46 34.50
C SER A 163 3.26 -13.46 35.73
#